data_AF-A0A2N2EQS8-F1
#
_entry.id   AF-A0A2N2EQS8-F1
#
_cell.length_a   1.000
_cell.length_b   1.000
_cell.length_c   1.000
_cell.angle_alpha   90.00
_cell.angle_beta   90.00
_cell.angle_gamma   90.00
#
_symmetry.space_group_name_H-M   'P 1'
#
loop_
_entity.id
_entity.type
_entity.pdbx_description
1 polymer ?
#
loop_
_entity_poly.entity_id
_entity_poly.type
_entity_poly.pdbx_seq_one_letter_code
_entity_poly.pdbx_strand_id
1 'polypeptide(L)'
;MKNNKLQLMLAGLFLCAAAMPALAQEKTREEKKLESSAVELDKNAAKPEGQVRVSDKIKAEFGVDDARIQSLRDKNMGYGGISIALGLAQGLPGGITDANVNKVMAMRQGPPVMGWGKIAKELGLKLGPVRSKVRKMSAEVKKANKAEGRKGMKRMKGDRGGKPEKMGRPETRGKSGSR
;
A
#
# COMPACT_ATOMS: atom_id res chain seq x y z
N MET A 1 -62.26 -20.81 25.18
CA MET A 1 -62.77 -21.02 23.81
C MET A 1 -62.49 -19.75 23.00
N LYS A 2 -62.10 -19.93 21.74
CA LYS A 2 -61.52 -18.91 20.85
C LYS A 2 -62.58 -17.97 20.25
N ASN A 3 -62.08 -16.87 19.67
CA ASN A 3 -62.62 -16.06 18.54
C ASN A 3 -63.18 -14.68 18.95
N ASN A 4 -63.06 -13.57 18.22
CA ASN A 4 -62.16 -13.00 17.19
C ASN A 4 -62.81 -11.67 16.77
N LYS A 5 -62.01 -10.62 16.51
CA LYS A 5 -62.26 -9.33 15.79
C LYS A 5 -61.62 -8.21 16.61
N LEU A 6 -60.39 -7.74 16.37
CA LEU A 6 -59.79 -7.30 15.10
C LEU A 6 -60.78 -6.50 14.24
N GLN A 7 -60.82 -5.19 14.45
CA GLN A 7 -60.67 -4.25 13.35
C GLN A 7 -60.56 -2.81 13.84
N LEU A 8 -59.77 -2.07 13.07
CA LEU A 8 -59.67 -0.62 12.92
C LEU A 8 -58.63 0.12 13.76
N MET A 9 -57.92 0.98 13.02
CA MET A 9 -56.99 2.02 13.42
C MET A 9 -55.52 1.61 13.45
N LEU A 10 -54.92 1.45 12.26
CA LEU A 10 -53.59 1.99 11.96
C LEU A 10 -53.38 1.97 10.43
N ALA A 11 -54.06 2.91 9.76
CA ALA A 11 -53.63 3.42 8.48
C ALA A 11 -52.52 4.45 8.76
N GLY A 12 -51.34 4.28 8.17
CA GLY A 12 -50.28 5.27 8.33
C GLY A 12 -48.90 4.81 7.85
N LEU A 13 -48.74 4.73 6.53
CA LEU A 13 -47.53 5.18 5.83
C LEU A 13 -46.18 4.68 6.36
N PHE A 14 -45.66 3.58 5.80
CA PHE A 14 -44.22 3.53 5.51
C PHE A 14 -44.00 3.01 4.09
N LEU A 15 -43.64 3.98 3.25
CA LEU A 15 -43.15 3.82 1.90
C LEU A 15 -42.22 2.62 1.77
N CYS A 16 -42.35 1.94 0.63
CA CYS A 16 -41.40 0.98 0.09
C CYS A 16 -39.96 1.33 0.48
N ALA A 17 -39.37 0.51 1.36
CA ALA A 17 -37.94 0.35 1.42
C ALA A 17 -37.53 -0.31 0.09
N ALA A 18 -37.41 0.51 -0.96
CA ALA A 18 -36.60 0.20 -2.10
C ALA A 18 -35.20 -0.03 -1.52
N ALA A 19 -34.86 -1.30 -1.33
CA ALA A 19 -33.50 -1.74 -1.17
C ALA A 19 -32.78 -1.27 -2.44
N MET A 20 -32.28 -0.03 -2.42
CA MET A 20 -31.29 0.41 -3.37
C MET A 20 -30.13 -0.55 -3.15
N PRO A 21 -29.77 -1.40 -4.13
CA PRO A 21 -28.51 -2.09 -4.03
C PRO A 21 -27.47 -0.97 -3.93
N ALA A 22 -26.84 -0.86 -2.76
CA ALA A 22 -25.65 -0.05 -2.61
C ALA A 22 -24.78 -0.37 -3.82
N LEU A 23 -24.40 0.66 -4.57
CA LEU A 23 -23.57 0.60 -5.76
C LEU A 23 -22.17 0.07 -5.39
N ALA A 24 -22.08 -1.18 -4.96
CA ALA A 24 -20.89 -1.99 -4.96
C ALA A 24 -20.68 -2.39 -6.43
N GLN A 25 -20.34 -1.39 -7.24
CA GLN A 25 -19.81 -1.63 -8.57
C GLN A 25 -18.64 -2.58 -8.40
N GLU A 26 -18.77 -3.82 -8.88
CA GLU A 26 -17.75 -4.85 -8.70
C GLU A 26 -16.40 -4.28 -9.14
N LYS A 27 -15.47 -4.17 -8.18
CA LYS A 27 -14.10 -3.75 -8.49
C LYS A 27 -13.54 -4.70 -9.54
N THR A 28 -13.18 -4.15 -10.69
CA THR A 28 -12.62 -4.93 -11.79
C THR A 28 -11.35 -5.66 -11.33
N ARG A 29 -11.01 -6.78 -11.98
CA ARG A 29 -9.76 -7.51 -11.70
C ARG A 29 -8.53 -6.61 -11.80
N GLU A 30 -8.57 -5.65 -12.71
CA GLU A 30 -7.51 -4.67 -12.94
C GLU A 30 -7.35 -3.71 -11.75
N GLU A 31 -8.47 -3.21 -11.23
CA GLU A 31 -8.50 -2.35 -10.04
C GLU A 31 -8.04 -3.10 -8.78
N LYS A 32 -8.49 -4.35 -8.59
CA LYS A 32 -8.02 -5.19 -7.48
C LYS A 32 -6.49 -5.36 -7.50
N LYS A 33 -5.90 -5.64 -8.67
CA LYS A 33 -4.44 -5.77 -8.83
C LYS A 33 -3.70 -4.46 -8.57
N LEU A 34 -4.27 -3.34 -9.00
CA LEU A 34 -3.73 -2.00 -8.72
C LEU A 34 -3.71 -1.73 -7.22
N GLU A 35 -4.85 -1.94 -6.54
CA GLU A 35 -4.97 -1.75 -5.10
C GLU A 35 -3.99 -2.64 -4.33
N SER A 36 -3.83 -3.90 -4.72
CA SER A 36 -2.82 -4.78 -4.11
C SER A 36 -1.41 -4.22 -4.23
N SER A 37 -1.05 -3.67 -5.40
CA SER A 37 0.28 -3.07 -5.62
C SER A 37 0.47 -1.79 -4.81
N ALA A 38 -0.59 -0.99 -4.65
CA ALA A 38 -0.58 0.20 -3.79
C ALA A 38 -0.42 -0.17 -2.31
N VAL A 39 -1.17 -1.17 -1.83
CA VAL A 39 -1.04 -1.68 -0.45
C VAL A 39 0.37 -2.23 -0.20
N GLU A 40 0.99 -2.88 -1.18
CA GLU A 40 2.38 -3.31 -1.06
C GLU A 40 3.35 -2.12 -0.91
N LEU A 41 3.14 -1.02 -1.64
CA LEU A 41 3.95 0.20 -1.44
C LEU A 41 3.76 0.77 -0.04
N ASP A 42 2.52 0.86 0.44
CA ASP A 42 2.23 1.33 1.80
C ASP A 42 2.90 0.46 2.87
N LYS A 43 2.87 -0.87 2.70
CA LYS A 43 3.57 -1.81 3.58
C LYS A 43 5.08 -1.63 3.55
N ASN A 44 5.66 -1.42 2.36
CA ASN A 44 7.09 -1.15 2.24
C ASN A 44 7.49 0.19 2.88
N ALA A 45 6.55 1.14 2.99
CA ALA A 45 6.71 2.42 3.67
C ALA A 45 6.32 2.38 5.17
N ALA A 46 6.08 1.21 5.77
CA ALA A 46 5.68 1.12 7.17
C ALA A 46 6.79 1.56 8.16
N LYS A 47 8.06 1.52 7.72
CA LYS A 47 9.23 1.94 8.52
C LYS A 47 9.87 3.20 7.96
N PRO A 48 10.55 4.04 8.76
CA PRO A 48 11.16 5.30 8.29
C PRO A 48 12.08 5.13 7.07
N GLU A 49 12.94 4.10 7.06
CA GLU A 49 13.85 3.84 5.92
C GLU A 49 13.08 3.42 4.66
N GLY A 50 11.95 2.73 4.86
CA GLY A 50 11.03 2.35 3.80
C GLY A 50 10.26 3.54 3.24
N GLN A 51 9.87 4.49 4.09
CA GLN A 51 9.22 5.74 3.69
C GLN A 51 10.12 6.55 2.76
N VAL A 52 11.39 6.75 3.14
CA VAL A 52 12.37 7.47 2.33
C VAL A 52 12.50 6.82 0.95
N ARG A 53 12.70 5.49 0.90
CA ARG A 53 12.83 4.75 -0.36
C ARG A 53 11.59 4.85 -1.26
N VAL A 54 10.40 4.74 -0.68
CA VAL A 54 9.15 4.85 -1.43
C VAL A 54 8.95 6.29 -1.92
N SER A 55 9.23 7.29 -1.09
CA SER A 55 9.18 8.71 -1.48
C SER A 55 10.14 9.00 -2.62
N ASP A 56 11.41 8.61 -2.51
CA ASP A 56 12.42 8.79 -3.54
C ASP A 56 12.01 8.12 -4.86
N LYS A 57 11.41 6.93 -4.78
CA LYS A 57 10.91 6.24 -5.97
C LYS A 57 9.71 6.96 -6.59
N ILE A 58 8.81 7.52 -5.80
CA ILE A 58 7.69 8.34 -6.29
C ILE A 58 8.23 9.59 -6.98
N LYS A 59 9.17 10.31 -6.36
CA LYS A 59 9.83 11.49 -6.96
C LYS A 59 10.46 11.15 -8.30
N ALA A 60 11.24 10.07 -8.36
CA ALA A 60 11.92 9.65 -9.59
C ALA A 60 10.94 9.23 -10.70
N GLU A 61 9.82 8.58 -10.36
CA GLU A 61 8.88 8.07 -11.36
C GLU A 61 7.92 9.15 -11.91
N PHE A 62 7.60 10.15 -11.10
CA PHE A 62 6.61 11.18 -11.43
C PHE A 62 7.21 12.59 -11.60
N GLY A 63 8.48 12.81 -11.26
CA GLY A 63 9.11 14.12 -11.35
C GLY A 63 8.51 15.15 -10.38
N VAL A 64 8.05 14.70 -9.21
CA VAL A 64 7.48 15.56 -8.15
C VAL A 64 8.50 15.76 -7.02
N ASP A 65 8.28 16.79 -6.20
CA ASP A 65 9.09 17.08 -5.03
C ASP A 65 8.53 16.45 -3.74
N ASP A 66 9.30 16.54 -2.65
CA ASP A 66 8.86 16.04 -1.34
C ASP A 66 7.67 16.84 -0.79
N ALA A 67 7.59 18.14 -1.08
CA ALA A 67 6.49 19.00 -0.64
C ALA A 67 5.14 18.51 -1.20
N ARG A 68 5.10 18.14 -2.48
CA ARG A 68 3.92 17.53 -3.10
C ARG A 68 3.52 16.24 -2.41
N ILE A 69 4.48 15.34 -2.19
CA ILE A 69 4.21 14.05 -1.55
C ILE A 69 3.66 14.27 -0.15
N GLN A 70 4.31 15.15 0.63
CA GLN A 70 3.88 15.47 1.99
C GLN A 70 2.48 16.09 2.01
N SER A 71 2.17 17.02 1.10
CA SER A 71 0.83 17.62 1.01
C SER A 71 -0.29 16.59 0.78
N LEU A 72 0.02 15.48 0.09
CA LEU A 72 -0.92 14.38 -0.12
C LEU A 72 -0.96 13.43 1.08
N ARG A 73 0.16 13.24 1.78
CA ARG A 73 0.21 12.51 3.06
C ARG A 73 -0.64 13.20 4.11
N ASP A 74 -0.57 14.53 4.19
CA ASP A 74 -1.35 15.36 5.12
C ASP A 74 -2.87 15.26 4.84
N LYS A 75 -3.25 14.94 3.60
CA LYS A 75 -4.62 14.60 3.20
C LYS A 75 -4.99 13.13 3.50
N ASN A 76 -4.30 12.48 4.43
CA ASN A 76 -4.49 11.09 4.83
C ASN A 76 -4.34 10.07 3.69
N MET A 77 -3.54 10.36 2.66
CA MET A 77 -3.28 9.43 1.57
C MET A 77 -2.03 8.59 1.84
N GLY A 78 -2.13 7.28 1.65
CA GLY A 78 -0.96 6.38 1.64
C GLY A 78 -0.10 6.59 0.39
N TYR A 79 1.16 6.18 0.43
CA TYR A 79 2.09 6.24 -0.70
C TYR A 79 1.58 5.49 -1.94
N GLY A 80 0.90 4.37 -1.76
CA GLY A 80 0.24 3.63 -2.83
C GLY A 80 -0.87 4.45 -3.48
N GLY A 81 -1.73 5.09 -2.68
CA GLY A 81 -2.77 6.00 -3.16
C GLY A 81 -2.19 7.22 -3.87
N ILE A 82 -1.13 7.82 -3.32
CA ILE A 82 -0.39 8.94 -3.93
C ILE A 82 0.12 8.54 -5.31
N SER A 83 0.74 7.37 -5.42
CA SER A 83 1.28 6.88 -6.70
C SER A 83 0.18 6.70 -7.76
N ILE A 84 -1.01 6.25 -7.36
CA ILE A 84 -2.15 6.13 -8.29
C ILE A 84 -2.65 7.52 -8.69
N ALA A 85 -2.82 8.43 -7.73
CA ALA A 85 -3.32 9.77 -7.98
C ALA A 85 -2.40 10.55 -8.93
N LEU A 86 -1.08 10.51 -8.70
CA LEU A 86 -0.08 11.10 -9.57
C LEU A 86 -0.06 10.45 -10.96
N GLY A 87 -0.20 9.13 -11.04
CA GLY A 87 -0.27 8.41 -12.32
C GLY A 87 -1.51 8.76 -13.15
N LEU A 88 -2.66 8.96 -12.51
CA LEU A 88 -3.87 9.44 -13.18
C LEU A 88 -3.72 10.91 -13.61
N ALA A 89 -3.19 11.77 -12.73
CA ALA A 89 -2.94 13.18 -13.06
C ALA A 89 -1.96 13.34 -14.22
N GLN A 90 -0.93 12.50 -14.30
CA GLN A 90 0.03 12.49 -15.41
C GLN A 90 -0.62 12.20 -16.76
N GLY A 91 -1.71 11.41 -16.78
CA GLY A 91 -2.45 11.09 -17.99
C GLY A 91 -3.39 12.20 -18.46
N LEU A 92 -3.64 13.22 -17.64
CA LEU A 92 -4.49 14.36 -18.01
C LEU A 92 -3.72 15.38 -18.85
N PRO A 93 -4.42 16.21 -19.66
CA PRO A 93 -3.80 17.34 -20.34
C PRO A 93 -3.05 18.25 -19.36
N GLY A 94 -1.84 18.65 -19.71
CA GLY A 94 -0.94 19.42 -18.85
C GLY A 94 -0.19 18.60 -17.79
N GLY A 95 -0.46 17.29 -17.67
CA GLY A 95 0.28 16.38 -16.78
C GLY A 95 0.02 16.63 -15.29
N ILE A 96 1.05 16.45 -14.46
CA ILE A 96 0.93 16.52 -13.00
C ILE A 96 0.91 17.98 -12.54
N THR A 97 -0.27 18.60 -12.58
CA THR A 97 -0.53 19.94 -12.04
C THR A 97 -1.32 19.85 -10.73
N ASP A 98 -1.36 20.92 -9.95
CA ASP A 98 -2.20 20.99 -8.74
C ASP A 98 -3.69 20.80 -9.08
N ALA A 99 -4.16 21.41 -10.16
CA ALA A 99 -5.53 21.26 -10.62
C ALA A 99 -5.85 19.79 -10.94
N ASN A 100 -4.97 19.11 -11.68
CA ASN A 100 -5.18 17.71 -12.06
C ASN A 100 -5.12 16.75 -10.85
N VAL A 101 -4.16 16.96 -9.95
CA VAL A 101 -4.07 16.16 -8.71
C VAL A 101 -5.28 16.41 -7.81
N ASN A 102 -5.66 17.68 -7.60
CA ASN A 102 -6.84 18.02 -6.79
C ASN A 102 -8.13 17.46 -7.39
N LYS A 103 -8.27 17.45 -8.72
CA LYS A 103 -9.41 16.83 -9.41
C LYS A 103 -9.50 15.35 -9.10
N VAL A 104 -8.39 14.60 -9.22
CA VAL A 104 -8.34 13.17 -8.88
C VAL A 104 -8.64 12.93 -7.40
N MET A 105 -8.07 13.75 -6.51
CA MET A 105 -8.27 13.67 -5.07
C MET A 105 -9.72 13.93 -4.67
N ALA A 106 -10.36 14.94 -5.27
CA ALA A 106 -11.76 15.27 -5.02
C ALA A 106 -12.69 14.11 -5.39
N MET A 107 -12.43 13.40 -6.48
CA MET A 107 -13.23 12.21 -6.85
C MET A 107 -12.96 11.00 -5.95
N ARG A 108 -11.74 10.90 -5.39
CA ARG A 108 -11.38 9.82 -4.48
C ARG A 108 -11.89 10.02 -3.05
N GLN A 109 -11.88 11.25 -2.55
CA GLN A 109 -12.20 11.56 -1.16
C GLN A 109 -13.56 12.25 -0.99
N GLY A 110 -14.08 12.87 -2.04
CA GLY A 110 -15.38 13.53 -2.01
C GLY A 110 -16.55 12.54 -2.08
N PRO A 111 -17.74 12.92 -1.60
CA PRO A 111 -18.95 12.13 -1.78
C PRO A 111 -19.51 12.28 -3.20
N PRO A 112 -19.88 11.18 -3.90
CA PRO A 112 -19.66 9.79 -3.52
C PRO A 112 -18.19 9.35 -3.73
N VAL A 113 -17.64 8.58 -2.79
CA VAL A 113 -16.28 8.05 -2.87
C VAL A 113 -16.15 7.12 -4.08
N MET A 114 -15.31 7.49 -5.05
CA MET A 114 -15.13 6.71 -6.26
C MET A 114 -13.94 5.73 -6.20
N GLY A 115 -14.13 4.56 -6.80
CA GLY A 115 -13.04 3.62 -7.07
C GLY A 115 -12.08 4.14 -8.14
N TRP A 116 -10.83 3.69 -8.13
CA TRP A 116 -9.81 4.12 -9.09
C TRP A 116 -10.19 3.80 -10.53
N GLY A 117 -10.86 2.67 -10.76
CA GLY A 117 -11.37 2.30 -12.08
C GLY A 117 -12.44 3.26 -12.58
N LYS A 118 -13.34 3.69 -11.70
CA LYS A 118 -14.37 4.68 -12.02
C LYS A 118 -13.75 6.06 -12.28
N ILE A 119 -12.83 6.52 -11.41
CA ILE A 119 -12.12 7.79 -11.60
C ILE A 119 -11.41 7.82 -12.95
N ALA A 120 -10.67 6.77 -13.30
CA ALA A 120 -10.00 6.68 -14.59
C ALA A 120 -11.00 6.80 -15.76
N LYS A 121 -12.13 6.08 -15.69
CA LYS A 121 -13.17 6.11 -16.72
C LYS A 121 -13.79 7.51 -16.87
N GLU A 122 -14.14 8.16 -15.77
CA GLU A 122 -14.71 9.53 -15.78
C GLU A 122 -13.72 10.57 -16.33
N LEU A 123 -12.42 10.35 -16.15
CA LEU A 123 -11.36 11.19 -16.69
C LEU A 123 -10.98 10.84 -18.14
N GLY A 124 -11.62 9.83 -18.75
CA GLY A 124 -11.28 9.36 -20.10
C GLY A 124 -9.94 8.62 -20.19
N LEU A 125 -9.42 8.12 -19.08
CA LEU A 125 -8.11 7.49 -18.95
C LEU A 125 -8.20 5.97 -18.80
N LYS A 126 -7.13 5.27 -19.19
CA LYS A 126 -6.98 3.83 -18.98
C LYS A 126 -6.24 3.57 -17.67
N LEU A 127 -6.75 2.65 -16.85
CA LEU A 127 -6.11 2.24 -15.59
C LEU A 127 -4.85 1.36 -15.80
N GLY A 128 -4.75 0.69 -16.95
CA GLY A 128 -3.68 -0.25 -17.27
C GLY A 128 -2.25 0.33 -17.17
N PRO A 129 -1.96 1.48 -17.81
CA PRO A 129 -0.66 2.15 -17.69
C PRO A 129 -0.30 2.52 -16.25
N VAL A 130 -1.24 3.11 -15.50
CA VAL A 130 -1.06 3.46 -14.09
C VAL A 130 -0.75 2.22 -13.25
N ARG A 131 -1.49 1.13 -13.45
CA ARG A 131 -1.22 -0.16 -12.81
C ARG A 131 0.16 -0.69 -13.12
N SER A 132 0.58 -0.66 -14.38
CA SER A 132 1.90 -1.14 -14.78
C SER A 132 3.01 -0.39 -14.03
N LYS A 133 2.88 0.93 -13.94
CA LYS A 133 3.81 1.83 -13.24
C LYS A 133 3.86 1.56 -11.74
N VAL A 134 2.71 1.56 -11.06
CA VAL A 134 2.63 1.29 -9.61
C VAL A 134 3.16 -0.11 -9.27
N ARG A 135 2.86 -1.12 -10.09
CA ARG A 135 3.39 -2.48 -9.91
C ARG A 135 4.92 -2.52 -10.05
N LYS A 136 5.48 -1.84 -11.05
CA LYS A 136 6.94 -1.76 -11.26
C LYS A 136 7.62 -1.10 -10.05
N MET A 137 7.08 0.01 -9.57
CA MET A 137 7.57 0.67 -8.36
C MET A 137 7.54 -0.25 -7.14
N SER A 138 6.42 -0.94 -6.89
CA SER A 138 6.32 -1.91 -5.78
C SER A 138 7.39 -2.98 -5.87
N ALA A 139 7.60 -3.55 -7.06
CA ALA A 139 8.60 -4.59 -7.28
C ALA A 139 10.03 -4.10 -7.02
N GLU A 140 10.36 -2.88 -7.48
CA GLU A 140 11.68 -2.28 -7.29
C GLU A 140 11.96 -1.96 -5.82
N VAL A 141 11.00 -1.34 -5.13
CA VAL A 141 11.11 -1.06 -3.68
C VAL A 141 11.28 -2.35 -2.89
N LYS A 142 10.47 -3.38 -3.20
CA LYS A 142 10.57 -4.69 -2.56
C LYS A 142 11.94 -5.33 -2.78
N LYS A 143 12.49 -5.23 -3.99
CA LYS A 143 13.84 -5.73 -4.31
C LYS A 143 14.92 -4.97 -3.52
N ALA A 144 14.83 -3.65 -3.45
CA ALA A 144 15.76 -2.82 -2.67
C ALA A 144 15.72 -3.16 -1.18
N ASN A 145 14.52 -3.29 -0.61
CA ASN A 145 14.34 -3.68 0.79
C ASN A 145 14.93 -5.06 1.10
N LYS A 146 14.76 -6.04 0.19
CA LYS A 146 15.35 -7.38 0.35
C LYS A 146 16.87 -7.37 0.26
N ALA A 147 17.44 -6.55 -0.63
CA ALA A 147 18.89 -6.43 -0.78
C ALA A 147 19.53 -5.83 0.49
N GLU A 148 18.92 -4.78 1.04
CA GLU A 148 19.38 -4.15 2.29
C GLU A 148 19.23 -5.06 3.51
N GLY A 149 18.10 -5.79 3.62
CA GLY A 149 17.93 -6.79 4.68
C GLY A 149 19.01 -7.90 4.65
N ARG A 150 19.38 -8.36 3.44
CA ARG A 150 20.46 -9.35 3.27
C ARG A 150 21.83 -8.79 3.66
N LYS A 151 22.13 -7.53 3.32
CA LYS A 151 23.39 -6.87 3.73
C LYS A 151 23.46 -6.71 5.26
N GLY A 152 22.36 -6.28 5.89
CA GLY A 152 22.27 -6.17 7.35
C GLY A 152 22.54 -7.51 8.04
N MET A 153 21.92 -8.59 7.56
CA MET A 153 22.12 -9.93 8.12
C MET A 153 23.55 -10.46 7.93
N LYS A 154 24.20 -10.16 6.80
CA LYS A 154 25.61 -10.53 6.57
C LYS A 154 26.56 -9.76 7.49
N ARG A 155 26.29 -8.47 7.76
CA ARG A 155 27.05 -7.65 8.71
C ARG A 155 26.91 -8.18 10.15
N MET A 156 25.69 -8.48 10.60
CA MET A 156 25.45 -9.06 11.93
C MET A 156 26.10 -10.45 12.13
N LYS A 157 26.15 -11.28 11.07
CA LYS A 157 26.80 -12.59 11.13
C LYS A 157 28.34 -12.49 11.11
N GLY A 158 28.90 -11.48 10.45
CA GLY A 158 30.34 -11.19 10.47
C GLY A 158 30.83 -10.72 11.84
N ASP A 159 30.00 -9.97 12.57
CA ASP A 159 30.32 -9.43 13.90
C ASP A 159 30.28 -10.51 15.00
N ARG A 160 29.38 -11.51 14.90
CA ARG A 160 29.35 -12.68 15.80
C ARG A 160 30.41 -13.75 15.50
N GLY A 161 31.32 -13.49 14.55
CA GLY A 161 32.40 -14.40 14.15
C GLY A 161 33.70 -14.28 14.97
N GLY A 162 33.64 -13.66 16.15
CA GLY A 162 34.76 -13.68 17.10
C GLY A 162 35.08 -15.10 17.53
N LYS A 163 36.18 -15.65 17.00
CA LYS A 163 36.86 -16.89 17.42
C LYS A 163 36.61 -17.25 18.88
N PRO A 164 36.11 -18.46 19.23
CA PRO A 164 36.51 -19.05 20.50
C PRO A 164 38.02 -19.28 20.41
N GLU A 165 38.80 -18.58 21.23
CA GLU A 165 40.19 -18.91 21.48
C GLU A 165 40.29 -20.40 21.77
N LYS A 166 41.18 -21.08 21.04
CA LYS A 166 41.52 -22.47 21.24
C LYS A 166 41.85 -22.67 22.72
N MET A 167 40.94 -23.31 23.45
CA MET A 167 41.22 -23.77 24.80
C MET A 167 42.35 -24.79 24.68
N GLY A 168 43.50 -24.43 25.26
CA GLY A 168 44.74 -25.20 25.18
C GLY A 168 44.51 -26.62 25.68
N ARG A 169 44.85 -27.59 24.84
CA ARG A 169 44.98 -28.99 25.21
C ARG A 169 46.09 -29.10 26.26
N PRO A 170 45.84 -29.55 27.50
CA PRO A 170 46.92 -29.81 28.43
C PRO A 170 47.61 -31.11 27.99
N GLU A 171 48.86 -31.00 27.58
CA GLU A 171 49.78 -32.13 27.64
C GLU A 171 50.12 -32.41 29.11
N THR A 172 49.78 -33.59 29.61
CA THR A 172 50.48 -34.16 30.76
C THR A 172 50.85 -35.59 30.48
N ARG A 173 52.16 -35.77 30.30
CA ARG A 173 52.92 -37.02 30.22
C ARG A 173 53.53 -37.27 31.61
N GLY A 174 53.36 -38.47 32.15
CA GLY A 174 54.05 -38.98 33.36
C GLY A 174 53.30 -40.23 33.85
N LYS A 175 53.72 -41.48 33.66
CA LYS A 175 54.99 -42.21 33.89
C LYS A 175 55.23 -42.56 35.37
N SER A 176 54.76 -43.74 35.79
CA SER A 176 55.27 -44.66 36.84
C SER A 176 54.18 -45.71 37.10
N GLY A 177 54.37 -47.04 37.18
CA GLY A 177 55.49 -47.85 37.61
C GLY A 177 55.03 -48.70 38.81
N SER A 178 55.21 -50.03 38.73
CA SER A 178 55.02 -51.07 39.78
C SER A 178 53.56 -51.42 40.15
N ARG A 179 53.18 -52.67 40.42
CA ARG A 179 53.93 -53.84 40.90
C ARG A 179 53.22 -55.12 40.46
#